data_AF-A0AA38BTN5-F1
#
_entry.id   AF-A0AA38BTN5-F1
#
_cell.length_a   1.000
_cell.length_b   1.000
_cell.length_c   1.000
_cell.angle_alpha   90.00
_cell.angle_beta   90.00
_cell.angle_gamma   90.00
#
_symmetry.space_group_name_H-M   'P 1'
#
loop_
_entity.id
_entity.type
_entity.pdbx_description
1 polymer ?
#
loop_
_entity_poly.entity_id
_entity_poly.type
_entity_poly.pdbx_seq_one_letter_code
_entity_poly.pdbx_strand_id
1 'polypeptide(L)'
;MELVYLLCSTIRAVGISFLLSLHVLWTKLLFSIATNSSGDEKAHDNGDEDEDEDDSLILYEGKVWHERRHPVVHSFQYTVRYALINLNNPPPWILPIISNNHMNASQVQAVAGTNGPVLVKRFLSNFHYANFGLRK
;
A
#
# COMPACT_ATOMS: atom_id res chain seq x y z
N MET A 1 13.27 -10.22 -49.80
CA MET A 1 12.34 -10.72 -48.76
C MET A 1 12.69 -10.21 -47.37
N GLU A 2 13.97 -10.18 -46.99
CA GLU A 2 14.44 -9.77 -45.64
C GLU A 2 14.12 -8.31 -45.27
N LEU A 3 14.21 -7.39 -46.24
CA LEU A 3 13.94 -5.97 -46.02
C LEU A 3 12.47 -5.72 -45.61
N VAL A 4 11.53 -6.49 -46.18
CA VAL A 4 10.10 -6.43 -45.80
C VAL A 4 9.88 -6.93 -44.37
N TYR A 5 10.60 -7.98 -43.95
CA TYR A 5 10.54 -8.47 -42.56
C TYR A 5 11.12 -7.46 -41.57
N LEU A 6 12.23 -6.80 -41.91
CA LEU A 6 12.82 -5.77 -41.07
C LEU A 6 11.87 -4.58 -40.89
N LEU A 7 11.27 -4.10 -41.99
CA LEU A 7 10.32 -2.99 -41.97
C LEU A 7 9.04 -3.35 -41.20
N CYS A 8 8.54 -4.58 -41.35
CA CYS A 8 7.37 -5.05 -40.61
C CYS A 8 7.68 -5.19 -39.11
N SER A 9 8.88 -5.67 -38.76
CA SER A 9 9.34 -5.81 -37.37
C SER A 9 9.47 -4.46 -36.66
N THR A 10 10.06 -3.45 -37.33
CA THR A 10 10.20 -2.11 -36.76
C THR A 10 8.86 -1.42 -36.56
N ILE A 11 7.96 -1.48 -37.55
CA ILE A 11 6.59 -0.93 -37.43
C ILE A 11 5.87 -1.58 -36.24
N ARG A 12 5.97 -2.90 -36.10
CA ARG A 12 5.31 -3.64 -35.03
C ARG A 12 5.87 -3.28 -33.65
N ALA A 13 7.20 -3.17 -33.53
CA ALA A 13 7.85 -2.76 -32.28
C ALA A 13 7.49 -1.33 -31.88
N VAL A 14 7.47 -0.39 -32.83
CA VAL A 14 7.05 1.00 -32.60
C VAL A 14 5.58 1.06 -32.20
N GLY A 15 4.71 0.32 -32.89
CA GLY A 15 3.28 0.25 -32.57
C GLY A 15 3.00 -0.28 -31.16
N ILE A 16 3.66 -1.38 -30.76
CA ILE A 16 3.54 -1.94 -29.42
C ILE A 16 4.02 -0.93 -28.37
N SER A 17 5.18 -0.31 -28.60
CA SER A 17 5.75 0.68 -27.67
C SER A 17 4.84 1.89 -27.49
N PHE A 18 4.21 2.36 -28.58
CA PHE A 18 3.26 3.46 -28.55
C PHE A 18 1.99 3.12 -27.76
N LEU A 19 1.41 1.94 -28.00
CA LEU A 19 0.22 1.48 -27.27
C LEU A 19 0.49 1.28 -25.77
N LEU A 20 1.66 0.74 -25.39
CA LEU A 20 2.04 0.60 -23.98
C LEU A 20 2.23 1.96 -23.30
N SER A 21 2.90 2.92 -23.96
CA SER A 21 3.09 4.27 -23.44
C SER A 21 1.74 4.99 -23.24
N LEU A 22 0.84 4.87 -24.24
CA LEU A 22 -0.50 5.43 -24.16
C LEU A 22 -1.33 4.79 -23.02
N HIS A 23 -1.22 3.48 -22.83
CA HIS A 23 -1.92 2.77 -21.75
C HIS A 23 -1.44 3.21 -20.35
N VAL A 24 -0.13 3.38 -20.16
CA VAL A 24 0.43 3.89 -18.89
C VAL A 24 0.01 5.33 -18.63
N LEU A 25 -0.02 6.18 -19.66
CA LEU A 25 -0.50 7.56 -19.51
C LEU A 25 -2.00 7.61 -19.19
N TRP A 26 -2.80 6.79 -19.88
CA TRP A 26 -4.25 6.71 -19.68
C TRP A 26 -4.61 6.22 -18.28
N THR A 27 -3.90 5.21 -17.75
CA THR A 27 -4.10 4.74 -16.38
C THR A 27 -3.74 5.80 -15.34
N LYS A 28 -2.66 6.57 -15.53
CA LYS A 28 -2.35 7.71 -14.66
C LYS A 28 -3.38 8.83 -14.74
N LEU A 29 -3.88 9.14 -15.93
CA LEU A 29 -4.90 10.18 -16.13
C LEU A 29 -6.24 9.78 -15.52
N LEU A 30 -6.71 8.55 -15.77
CA LEU A 30 -7.93 8.04 -15.15
C LEU A 30 -7.84 7.96 -13.63
N PHE A 31 -6.69 7.52 -13.10
CA PHE A 31 -6.47 7.46 -11.65
C PHE A 31 -6.45 8.87 -11.03
N SER A 32 -5.78 9.84 -11.67
CA SER A 32 -5.77 11.24 -11.23
C SER A 32 -7.17 11.85 -11.21
N ILE A 33 -7.98 11.62 -12.25
CA ILE A 33 -9.37 12.11 -12.29
C ILE A 33 -10.22 11.45 -11.20
N ALA A 34 -10.02 10.15 -10.93
CA ALA A 34 -10.74 9.44 -9.88
C ALA A 34 -10.34 9.87 -8.46
N THR A 35 -9.10 10.31 -8.24
CA THR A 35 -8.66 10.81 -6.93
C THR A 35 -8.95 12.29 -6.73
N ASN A 36 -9.02 13.08 -7.81
CA ASN A 36 -9.34 14.51 -7.75
C ASN A 36 -10.85 14.78 -7.58
N SER A 37 -11.71 13.75 -7.64
CA SER A 37 -13.14 13.88 -7.32
C SER A 37 -13.45 13.72 -5.83
N SER A 38 -12.44 13.50 -4.98
CA SER A 38 -12.56 13.66 -3.53
C SER A 38 -12.12 15.07 -3.12
N GLY A 39 -12.89 16.05 -3.56
CA GLY A 39 -12.97 17.36 -2.90
C GLY A 39 -14.42 17.58 -2.49
N ASP A 40 -14.68 17.70 -1.18
CA ASP A 40 -15.36 18.90 -0.63
C ASP A 40 -15.50 18.87 0.90
N GLU A 41 -14.97 19.95 1.49
CA GLU A 41 -15.55 20.81 2.53
C GLU A 41 -16.07 20.24 3.86
N LYS A 42 -15.29 20.47 4.92
CA LYS A 42 -15.77 21.22 6.09
C LYS A 42 -14.68 22.14 6.65
N ALA A 43 -14.80 23.43 6.34
CA ALA A 43 -14.34 24.48 7.22
C ALA A 43 -15.27 24.53 8.44
N HIS A 44 -14.75 24.19 9.62
CA HIS A 44 -15.33 24.64 10.88
C HIS A 44 -14.18 25.15 11.75
N ASP A 45 -14.09 26.47 11.75
CA ASP A 45 -13.40 27.31 12.72
C ASP A 45 -13.77 26.91 14.15
N ASN A 46 -12.77 26.55 14.96
CA ASN A 46 -12.54 26.97 16.34
C ASN A 46 -11.35 26.16 16.90
N GLY A 47 -10.36 26.86 17.45
CA GLY A 47 -9.12 26.26 17.95
C GLY A 47 -9.32 25.29 19.11
N ASP A 48 -8.60 24.17 19.02
CA ASP A 48 -7.83 23.58 20.11
C ASP A 48 -6.70 22.76 19.44
N GLU A 49 -5.49 22.93 19.95
CA GLU A 49 -4.25 22.36 19.42
C GLU A 49 -4.15 20.87 19.79
N ASP A 50 -4.72 19.98 18.96
CA ASP A 50 -4.53 18.51 19.05
C ASP A 50 -3.86 17.97 17.76
N GLU A 51 -2.75 18.56 17.33
CA GLU A 51 -1.97 18.07 16.16
C GLU A 51 -1.08 16.84 16.50
N ASP A 52 -1.04 16.41 17.77
CA ASP A 52 -0.14 15.32 18.24
C ASP A 52 -0.80 13.93 18.28
N GLU A 53 -2.13 13.81 18.15
CA GLU A 53 -2.84 12.52 18.27
C GLU A 53 -2.82 11.69 16.97
N ASP A 54 -2.83 12.34 15.80
CA ASP A 54 -2.91 11.67 14.50
C ASP A 54 -1.60 10.98 14.08
N ASP A 55 -0.45 11.38 14.65
CA ASP A 55 0.85 10.77 14.36
C ASP A 55 1.14 9.50 15.18
N SER A 56 0.24 9.13 16.11
CA SER A 56 0.39 7.96 16.98
C SER A 56 0.03 6.64 16.28
N LEU A 57 -0.91 6.69 15.33
CA LEU A 57 -1.52 5.51 14.72
C LEU A 57 -2.02 5.78 13.29
N ILE A 58 -1.47 5.07 12.30
CA ILE A 58 -1.94 5.14 10.92
C ILE A 58 -2.58 3.81 10.54
N LEU A 59 -3.86 3.83 10.16
CA LEU A 59 -4.61 2.64 9.73
C LEU A 59 -4.64 2.53 8.21
N TYR A 60 -4.32 1.34 7.69
CA TYR A 60 -4.34 1.03 6.26
C TYR A 60 -5.26 -0.15 5.98
N GLU A 61 -6.19 0.03 5.05
CA GLU A 61 -6.98 -1.06 4.47
C GLU A 61 -6.58 -1.26 3.00
N GLY A 62 -6.41 -2.52 2.61
CA GLY A 62 -6.00 -2.85 1.25
C GLY A 62 -6.40 -4.26 0.84
N LYS A 63 -6.09 -4.62 -0.40
CA LYS A 63 -6.28 -5.97 -0.95
C LYS A 63 -4.92 -6.54 -1.31
N VAL A 64 -4.59 -7.70 -0.77
CA VAL A 64 -3.38 -8.44 -1.13
C VAL A 64 -3.77 -9.51 -2.14
N TRP A 65 -3.10 -9.48 -3.28
CA TRP A 65 -3.14 -10.54 -4.26
C TRP A 65 -1.98 -11.49 -4.00
N HIS A 66 -2.25 -12.79 -3.89
CA HIS A 66 -1.23 -13.82 -3.90
C HIS A 66 -1.39 -14.68 -5.16
N GLU A 67 -0.32 -14.84 -5.93
CA GLU A 67 -0.26 -15.73 -7.08
C GLU A 67 0.83 -16.78 -6.83
N ARG A 68 0.42 -18.03 -6.67
CA ARG A 68 1.33 -19.17 -6.67
C ARG A 68 1.38 -19.75 -8.09
N ARG A 69 2.58 -19.81 -8.67
CA ARG A 69 2.80 -20.25 -10.06
C ARG A 69 3.06 -21.76 -10.23
N HIS A 70 3.51 -22.46 -9.18
CA HIS A 70 3.83 -23.89 -9.22
C HIS A 70 3.53 -24.59 -7.88
N PRO A 71 3.16 -25.89 -7.86
CA PRO A 71 3.00 -26.81 -9.01
C PRO A 71 1.65 -26.67 -9.73
N VAL A 72 0.65 -26.02 -9.14
CA VAL A 72 -0.63 -25.67 -9.77
C VAL A 72 -0.81 -24.16 -9.63
N VAL A 73 -1.21 -23.50 -10.71
CA VAL A 73 -1.47 -22.05 -10.69
C VAL A 73 -2.67 -21.79 -9.79
N HIS A 74 -2.44 -21.03 -8.73
CA HIS A 74 -3.49 -20.62 -7.81
C HIS A 74 -3.29 -19.15 -7.45
N SER A 75 -4.29 -18.33 -7.76
CA SER A 75 -4.35 -16.96 -7.30
C SER A 75 -5.51 -16.79 -6.32
N PHE A 76 -5.28 -16.03 -5.27
CA PHE A 76 -6.33 -15.64 -4.34
C PHE A 76 -6.09 -14.22 -3.84
N GLN A 77 -7.17 -13.54 -3.48
CA GLN A 77 -7.14 -12.17 -3.01
C GLN A 77 -7.86 -12.08 -1.67
N TYR A 78 -7.30 -11.34 -0.73
CA TYR A 78 -7.92 -11.11 0.57
C TYR A 78 -7.74 -9.66 1.02
N THR A 79 -8.73 -9.16 1.75
CA THR A 79 -8.67 -7.85 2.39
C THR A 79 -7.73 -7.93 3.58
N VAL A 80 -6.87 -6.93 3.71
CA VAL A 80 -5.93 -6.78 4.83
C VAL A 80 -6.16 -5.45 5.51
N ARG A 81 -6.00 -5.46 6.83
CA ARG A 81 -6.02 -4.26 7.65
C ARG A 81 -4.72 -4.22 8.44
N TYR A 82 -3.97 -3.15 8.27
CA TYR A 82 -2.73 -2.89 8.98
C TYR A 82 -2.88 -1.65 9.83
N ALA A 83 -2.22 -1.65 10.98
CA ALA A 83 -1.96 -0.46 11.76
C ALA A 83 -0.45 -0.21 11.76
N LEU A 84 -0.01 1.00 11.40
CA LEU A 84 1.32 1.50 11.72
C LEU A 84 1.20 2.25 13.04
N ILE A 85 1.97 1.83 14.03
CA ILE A 85 2.01 2.45 15.35
C ILE A 85 3.33 3.18 15.48
N ASN A 86 3.29 4.45 15.85
CA ASN A 86 4.48 5.21 16.15
C ASN A 86 5.00 4.84 17.55
N LEU A 87 6.21 4.29 17.62
CA LEU A 87 6.82 3.93 18.91
C LEU A 87 7.35 5.13 19.69
N ASN A 88 7.54 6.29 19.05
CA ASN A 88 7.96 7.50 19.73
C ASN A 88 6.80 8.18 20.47
N ASN A 89 5.58 8.07 19.93
CA ASN A 89 4.34 8.53 20.56
C ASN A 89 3.27 7.42 20.52
N PRO A 90 3.44 6.33 21.30
CA PRO A 90 2.54 5.20 21.24
C PRO A 90 1.22 5.52 21.94
N PRO A 91 0.07 5.10 21.39
CA PRO A 91 -1.21 5.43 21.99
C PRO A 91 -1.40 4.71 23.35
N PRO A 92 -2.13 5.30 24.31
CA PRO A 92 -2.14 4.86 25.72
C PRO A 92 -2.56 3.39 25.91
N TRP A 93 -3.46 2.89 25.07
CA TRP A 93 -3.95 1.51 25.12
C TRP A 93 -2.90 0.47 24.72
N ILE A 94 -1.82 0.87 24.04
CA ILE A 94 -0.79 -0.02 23.51
C ILE A 94 0.45 -0.10 24.42
N LEU A 95 0.62 0.86 25.33
CA LEU A 95 1.72 0.90 26.30
C LEU A 95 1.90 -0.42 27.08
N PRO A 96 0.84 -1.07 27.60
CA PRO A 96 0.98 -2.35 28.29
C PRO A 96 1.52 -3.47 27.39
N ILE A 97 1.18 -3.43 26.10
CA ILE A 97 1.58 -4.43 25.12
C ILE A 97 3.05 -4.25 24.75
N ILE A 98 3.50 -3.01 24.50
CA ILE A 98 4.90 -2.69 24.19
C ILE A 98 5.81 -3.00 25.39
N SER A 99 5.34 -2.75 26.62
CA SER A 99 6.12 -2.98 27.84
C SER A 99 6.49 -4.45 28.09
N ASN A 100 5.77 -5.40 27.47
CA ASN A 100 6.00 -6.84 27.62
C ASN A 100 7.00 -7.38 26.58
N ASN A 101 8.26 -6.96 26.70
CA ASN A 101 9.41 -7.56 26.01
C ASN A 101 9.61 -7.15 24.52
N HIS A 102 9.11 -5.97 24.12
CA HIS A 102 9.35 -5.41 22.79
C HIS A 102 10.46 -4.36 22.80
N MET A 103 11.17 -4.23 21.67
CA MET A 103 12.18 -3.18 21.50
C MET A 103 11.54 -1.79 21.58
N ASN A 104 12.13 -0.91 22.38
CA ASN A 104 11.71 0.49 22.45
C ASN A 104 12.21 1.27 21.22
N ALA A 105 11.61 2.42 20.92
CA ALA A 105 11.95 3.24 19.76
C ALA A 105 13.46 3.57 19.69
N SER A 106 14.07 3.92 20.83
CA SER A 106 15.51 4.20 20.94
C SER A 106 16.39 2.99 20.63
N GLN A 107 15.97 1.78 21.00
CA GLN A 107 16.68 0.54 20.68
C GLN A 107 16.57 0.23 19.20
N VAL A 108 15.40 0.45 18.59
CA VAL A 108 15.19 0.26 17.15
C VAL A 108 16.03 1.24 16.34
N GLN A 109 16.08 2.52 16.73
CA GLN A 109 16.92 3.55 16.09
C GLN A 109 18.40 3.20 16.18
N ALA A 110 18.88 2.74 17.34
CA ALA A 110 20.26 2.31 17.53
C ALA A 110 20.64 1.13 16.62
N VAL A 111 19.73 0.17 16.43
CA VAL A 111 19.95 -0.98 15.54
C VAL A 111 19.85 -0.57 14.06
N ALA A 112 18.91 0.31 13.71
CA ALA A 112 18.69 0.76 12.34
C ALA A 112 19.68 1.84 11.88
N GLY A 113 20.39 2.50 12.80
CA GLY A 113 21.31 3.60 12.50
C GLY A 113 20.59 4.86 12.00
N THR A 114 19.32 5.05 12.37
CA THR A 114 18.50 6.18 11.91
C THR A 114 17.93 6.97 13.08
N ASN A 115 17.75 8.29 12.92
CA ASN A 115 17.09 9.17 13.89
C ASN A 115 15.63 9.48 13.50
N GLY A 116 15.05 8.70 12.59
CA GLY A 116 13.70 8.91 12.07
C GLY A 116 12.59 8.33 12.97
N PRO A 117 11.32 8.63 12.64
CA PRO A 117 10.18 8.05 13.35
C PRO A 117 10.17 6.53 13.20
N VAL A 118 9.95 5.82 14.30
CA VAL A 118 9.91 4.36 14.31
C VAL A 118 8.46 3.91 14.23
N LEU A 119 8.07 3.43 13.05
CA LEU A 119 6.73 2.92 12.79
C LEU A 119 6.71 1.39 12.82
N VAL A 120 5.89 0.81 13.68
CA VAL A 120 5.69 -0.64 13.76
C VAL A 120 4.43 -1.03 13.03
N LYS A 121 4.58 -1.93 12.05
CA LYS A 121 3.46 -2.53 11.32
C LYS A 121 2.86 -3.68 12.13
N ARG A 122 1.58 -3.56 12.46
CA ARG A 122 0.76 -4.60 13.09
C ARG A 122 -0.35 -5.04 12.15
N PHE A 123 -0.53 -6.36 12.04
CA PHE A 123 -1.68 -6.93 11.35
C PHE A 123 -2.89 -6.88 12.28
N LEU A 124 -3.98 -6.25 11.84
CA LEU A 124 -5.25 -6.28 12.55
C LEU A 124 -5.96 -7.58 12.15
N SER A 125 -5.93 -8.58 13.02
CA SER A 125 -6.48 -9.90 12.73
C SER A 125 -7.99 -9.87 12.66
N ASN A 126 -8.52 -9.74 11.44
CA ASN A 126 -9.78 -10.34 11.02
C ASN A 126 -9.48 -11.16 9.76
N PHE A 127 -8.68 -12.22 9.90
CA PHE A 127 -8.49 -13.19 8.82
C PHE A 127 -9.78 -13.99 8.63
N HIS A 128 -10.78 -13.35 8.04
CA HIS A 128 -11.90 -14.05 7.44
C HIS A 128 -11.34 -14.74 6.20
N TYR A 129 -11.06 -16.04 6.29
CA TYR A 129 -10.94 -16.90 5.13
C TYR A 129 -12.33 -16.98 4.48
N ALA A 130 -12.73 -15.91 3.79
CA ALA A 130 -13.98 -15.87 3.07
C ALA A 130 -13.87 -16.85 1.89
N ASN A 131 -14.47 -18.01 2.09
CA ASN A 131 -14.95 -18.98 1.11
C ASN A 131 -14.16 -19.09 -0.19
N PHE A 132 -13.45 -20.23 -0.32
CA PHE A 132 -12.93 -20.78 -1.56
C PHE A 132 -14.03 -20.89 -2.64
N GLY A 133 -14.27 -19.80 -3.36
CA GLY A 133 -15.00 -19.78 -4.62
C GLY A 133 -14.09 -20.22 -5.75
N LEU A 134 -13.90 -21.53 -5.90
CA LEU A 134 -13.33 -22.14 -7.10
C LEU A 134 -14.21 -21.76 -8.31
N ARG A 135 -13.93 -20.64 -8.97
CA ARG A 135 -14.31 -20.48 -10.37
C ARG A 135 -13.29 -21.27 -11.19
N LYS A 136 -13.71 -22.48 -11.56
CA LYS A 136 -13.13 -23.24 -12.67
C LYS A 136 -13.38 -22.51 -13.98
#